data_AF-A0A947R2M3-F1
#
_entry.id   AF-A0A947R2M3-F1
#
_cell.length_a   1.000
_cell.length_b   1.000
_cell.length_c   1.000
_cell.angle_alpha   90.00
_cell.angle_beta   90.00
_cell.angle_gamma   90.00
#
_symmetry.space_group_name_H-M   'P 1'
#
loop_
_entity.id
_entity.type
_entity.pdbx_description
1 polymer ?
#
loop_
_entity_poly.entity_id
_entity_poly.type
_entity_poly.pdbx_seq_one_letter_code
_entity_poly.pdbx_strand_id
1 'polypeptide(L)'
;MKKLYIILTNLVFVLAISSATVLAYTNSGTYIGTFEGNDNPVQDLATVESQIEAFLGYNIDLNYYAKVDAPSTGGGTLTLTYENDNKSGTWTTTDPVSFYTVKASNSYAIYYEDPATTSGTWSTIDILNGGGRTPDLSHLSTWFLNVTVTPVPEPSTLLLSGFGLLLAAGLIKRRKC
;
A
#
# COMPACT_ATOMS: atom_id res chain seq x y z
N MET A 1 -4.87 -30.53 75.08
CA MET A 1 -6.32 -30.28 75.08
C MET A 1 -6.62 -29.10 74.16
N LYS A 2 -7.52 -29.30 73.17
CA LYS A 2 -8.27 -28.29 72.36
C LYS A 2 -7.41 -27.40 71.44
N LYS A 3 -7.11 -27.77 70.19
CA LYS A 3 -7.92 -27.57 68.94
C LYS A 3 -8.66 -26.22 68.92
N LEU A 4 -8.38 -25.33 67.95
CA LEU A 4 -9.41 -24.66 67.13
C LEU A 4 -8.89 -23.64 66.05
N TYR A 5 -9.34 -23.88 64.79
CA TYR A 5 -9.60 -23.02 63.61
C TYR A 5 -8.53 -22.02 63.11
N ILE A 6 -7.89 -22.22 61.94
CA ILE A 6 -8.40 -22.13 60.54
C ILE A 6 -9.17 -20.82 60.30
N ILE A 7 -8.58 -19.89 59.54
CA ILE A 7 -9.08 -19.39 58.25
C ILE A 7 -7.89 -18.70 57.57
N LEU A 8 -7.32 -19.42 56.61
CA LEU A 8 -6.40 -18.90 55.61
C LEU A 8 -7.27 -18.13 54.63
N THR A 9 -7.41 -16.81 54.81
CA THR A 9 -8.17 -15.98 53.86
C THR A 9 -7.33 -15.86 52.59
N ASN A 10 -7.68 -16.70 51.62
CA ASN A 10 -7.17 -16.68 50.26
C ASN A 10 -7.33 -15.27 49.67
N LEU A 11 -6.26 -14.49 49.64
CA LEU A 11 -6.15 -13.30 48.83
C LEU A 11 -5.92 -13.75 47.38
N VAL A 12 -6.99 -14.14 46.70
CA VAL A 12 -6.96 -14.37 45.25
C VAL A 12 -6.88 -13.00 44.60
N PHE A 13 -5.65 -12.54 44.35
CA PHE A 13 -5.38 -11.40 43.49
C PHE A 13 -5.68 -11.85 42.05
N VAL A 14 -6.93 -11.66 41.60
CA VAL A 14 -7.29 -11.85 40.20
C VAL A 14 -6.61 -10.72 39.42
N LEU A 15 -5.43 -11.02 38.88
CA LEU A 15 -4.77 -10.18 37.91
C LEU A 15 -5.61 -10.24 36.63
N ALA A 16 -6.58 -9.33 36.52
CA ALA A 16 -7.27 -9.09 35.26
C ALA A 16 -6.23 -8.53 34.29
N ILE A 17 -5.57 -9.41 33.55
CA ILE A 17 -4.80 -9.04 32.38
C ILE A 17 -5.85 -8.56 31.39
N SER A 18 -6.11 -7.26 31.38
CA SER A 18 -6.74 -6.61 30.25
C SER A 18 -5.76 -6.78 29.09
N SER A 19 -5.97 -7.81 28.27
CA SER A 19 -5.40 -7.86 26.95
C SER A 19 -5.94 -6.65 26.22
N ALA A 20 -5.20 -5.54 26.22
CA ALA A 20 -5.47 -4.45 25.32
C ALA A 20 -5.36 -5.07 23.93
N THR A 21 -6.50 -5.27 23.27
CA THR A 21 -6.51 -5.51 21.84
C THR A 21 -5.92 -4.25 21.24
N VAL A 22 -4.62 -4.29 20.92
CA VAL A 22 -4.04 -3.32 20.01
C VAL A 22 -4.83 -3.51 18.73
N LEU A 23 -5.74 -2.57 18.45
CA LEU A 23 -6.33 -2.47 17.13
C LEU A 23 -5.14 -2.20 16.21
N ALA A 24 -4.64 -3.24 15.56
CA ALA A 24 -3.70 -3.05 14.47
C ALA A 24 -4.51 -2.33 13.41
N TYR A 25 -4.32 -1.01 13.32
CA TYR A 25 -4.93 -0.22 12.27
C TYR A 25 -4.30 -0.70 10.96
N THR A 26 -5.06 -1.49 10.21
CA THR A 26 -4.65 -1.92 8.89
C THR A 26 -4.90 -0.78 7.92
N ASN A 27 -3.92 -0.53 7.06
CA ASN A 27 -4.07 0.37 5.92
C ASN A 27 -5.30 -0.04 5.09
N SER A 28 -6.08 0.93 4.61
CA SER A 28 -7.18 0.68 3.70
C SER A 28 -6.67 0.37 2.29
N GLY A 29 -7.50 -0.32 1.50
CA GLY A 29 -7.12 -0.71 0.15
C GLY A 29 -6.14 -1.89 0.09
N THR A 30 -5.60 -2.11 -1.10
CA THR A 30 -4.67 -3.20 -1.42
C THR A 30 -3.24 -2.68 -1.30
N TYR A 31 -2.44 -3.27 -0.41
CA TYR A 31 -1.01 -2.99 -0.32
C TYR A 31 -0.28 -3.45 -1.59
N ILE A 32 0.39 -2.52 -2.25
CA ILE A 32 1.18 -2.78 -3.46
C ILE A 32 2.62 -3.14 -3.10
N GLY A 33 3.23 -2.36 -2.20
CA GLY A 33 4.62 -2.53 -1.82
C GLY A 33 5.20 -1.34 -1.06
N THR A 34 6.37 -1.57 -0.47
CA THR A 34 7.19 -0.55 0.19
C THR A 34 8.46 -0.35 -0.63
N PHE A 35 8.78 0.91 -0.92
CA PHE A 35 9.87 1.32 -1.79
C PHE A 35 10.77 2.33 -1.10
N GLU A 36 12.07 2.25 -1.37
CA GLU A 36 13.06 3.23 -0.88
C GLU A 36 12.93 4.53 -1.66
N GLY A 37 13.26 5.65 -1.01
CA GLY A 37 13.25 6.98 -1.61
C GLY A 37 12.07 7.84 -1.18
N ASN A 38 11.59 8.68 -2.09
CA ASN A 38 10.56 9.68 -1.85
C ASN A 38 9.46 9.56 -2.93
N ASP A 39 8.26 10.04 -2.62
CA ASP A 39 7.09 10.05 -3.50
C ASP A 39 6.75 11.49 -3.94
N ASN A 40 7.77 12.30 -4.25
CA ASN A 40 7.57 13.68 -4.65
C ASN A 40 6.80 13.74 -5.99
N PRO A 41 5.69 14.51 -6.08
CA PRO A 41 4.85 14.56 -7.28
C PRO A 41 5.51 15.21 -8.51
N VAL A 42 6.67 15.83 -8.35
CA VAL A 42 7.40 16.46 -9.46
C VAL A 42 8.63 15.63 -9.85
N GLN A 43 9.38 15.16 -8.85
CA GLN A 43 10.67 14.50 -9.09
C GLN A 43 10.53 12.98 -9.24
N ASP A 44 9.62 12.38 -8.48
CA ASP A 44 9.53 10.92 -8.33
C ASP A 44 8.28 10.34 -9.00
N LEU A 45 7.43 11.16 -9.63
CA LEU A 45 6.16 10.75 -10.26
C LEU A 45 6.35 9.54 -11.18
N ALA A 46 7.30 9.62 -12.13
CA ALA A 46 7.56 8.53 -13.06
C ALA A 46 8.01 7.22 -12.37
N THR A 47 8.64 7.33 -11.19
CA THR A 47 9.06 6.17 -10.40
C THR A 47 7.85 5.54 -9.70
N VAL A 48 6.98 6.37 -9.10
CA VAL A 48 5.74 5.92 -8.46
C VAL A 48 4.79 5.29 -9.49
N GLU A 49 4.64 5.91 -10.67
CA GLU A 49 3.89 5.35 -11.79
C GLU A 49 4.42 3.98 -12.18
N SER A 50 5.71 3.86 -12.46
CA SER A 50 6.32 2.59 -12.88
C SER A 50 6.12 1.46 -11.84
N GLN A 51 6.14 1.78 -10.55
CA GLN A 51 5.88 0.81 -9.48
C GLN A 51 4.42 0.34 -9.48
N ILE A 52 3.47 1.24 -9.71
CA ILE A 52 2.05 0.90 -9.80
C ILE A 52 1.76 0.14 -11.10
N GLU A 53 2.33 0.56 -12.23
CA GLU A 53 2.23 -0.15 -13.51
C GLU A 53 2.72 -1.60 -13.41
N ALA A 54 3.84 -1.81 -12.70
CA ALA A 54 4.36 -3.15 -12.46
C ALA A 54 3.39 -4.04 -11.68
N PHE A 55 2.59 -3.45 -10.78
CA PHE A 55 1.55 -4.16 -10.04
C PHE A 55 0.29 -4.41 -10.88
N LEU A 56 -0.16 -3.40 -11.63
CA LEU A 56 -1.40 -3.47 -12.42
C LEU A 56 -1.25 -4.24 -13.74
N GLY A 57 -0.04 -4.29 -14.30
CA GLY A 57 0.26 -4.94 -15.58
C GLY A 57 -0.11 -4.12 -16.82
N TYR A 58 -0.39 -2.82 -16.67
CA TYR A 58 -0.66 -1.90 -17.77
C TYR A 58 -0.19 -0.48 -17.43
N ASN A 59 0.00 0.35 -18.47
CA ASN A 59 0.47 1.72 -18.31
C ASN A 59 -0.61 2.62 -17.71
N ILE A 60 -0.21 3.53 -16.83
CA ILE A 60 -1.11 4.47 -16.18
C ILE A 60 -0.59 5.90 -16.28
N ASP A 61 -1.48 6.86 -16.05
CA ASP A 61 -1.13 8.27 -15.85
C ASP A 61 -1.63 8.67 -14.46
N LEU A 62 -0.70 8.96 -13.54
CA LEU A 62 -1.05 9.40 -12.20
C LEU A 62 -1.16 10.92 -12.16
N ASN A 63 -2.29 11.39 -11.63
CA ASN A 63 -2.43 12.80 -11.34
C ASN A 63 -2.33 13.02 -9.83
N TYR A 64 -1.33 13.81 -9.43
CA TYR A 64 -1.18 14.24 -8.04
C TYR A 64 -2.41 15.01 -7.57
N TYR A 65 -2.97 14.59 -6.43
CA TYR A 65 -4.13 15.26 -5.87
C TYR A 65 -3.76 16.17 -4.70
N ALA A 66 -3.29 15.59 -3.60
CA ALA A 66 -2.97 16.34 -2.39
C ALA A 66 -1.98 15.59 -1.50
N LYS A 67 -1.33 16.36 -0.62
CA LYS A 67 -0.34 15.88 0.35
C LYS A 67 -0.52 16.60 1.67
N VAL A 68 -0.32 15.86 2.76
CA VAL A 68 -0.23 16.41 4.12
C VAL A 68 1.07 15.99 4.76
N ASP A 69 1.90 16.97 5.11
CA ASP A 69 3.11 16.78 5.90
C ASP A 69 2.78 16.64 7.38
N ALA A 70 3.24 15.57 8.03
CA ALA A 70 3.09 15.39 9.46
C ALA A 70 3.93 16.44 10.22
N PRO A 71 3.46 16.95 11.38
CA PRO A 71 2.23 16.56 12.10
C PRO A 71 0.99 17.39 11.71
N SER A 72 0.95 17.99 10.50
CA SER A 72 -0.26 18.70 10.06
C SER A 72 -1.43 17.74 9.92
N THR A 73 -2.63 18.24 10.20
CA THR A 73 -3.90 17.52 9.98
C THR A 73 -4.56 17.87 8.65
N GLY A 74 -4.01 18.82 7.88
CA GLY A 74 -4.61 19.24 6.62
C GLY A 74 -3.63 19.84 5.63
N GLY A 75 -3.96 19.70 4.34
CA GLY A 75 -3.15 20.13 3.20
C GLY A 75 -3.98 20.08 1.92
N GLY A 76 -4.46 21.25 1.49
CA GLY A 76 -5.36 21.35 0.34
C GLY A 76 -6.69 20.64 0.60
N THR A 77 -6.99 19.63 -0.22
CA THR A 77 -8.22 18.82 -0.19
C THR A 77 -8.10 17.55 0.66
N LEU A 78 -6.92 17.28 1.24
CA LEU A 78 -6.65 16.11 2.08
C LEU A 78 -6.60 16.51 3.56
N THR A 79 -7.26 15.72 4.40
CA THR A 79 -7.27 15.85 5.87
C THR A 79 -6.81 14.53 6.49
N LEU A 80 -5.98 14.61 7.53
CA LEU A 80 -5.51 13.47 8.31
C LEU A 80 -6.02 13.56 9.75
N THR A 81 -6.36 12.42 10.32
CA THR A 81 -6.44 12.22 11.76
C THR A 81 -5.26 11.35 12.21
N TYR A 82 -4.92 11.44 13.49
CA TYR A 82 -3.82 10.69 14.09
C TYR A 82 -4.33 9.99 15.35
N GLU A 83 -3.93 8.73 15.51
CA GLU A 83 -4.01 8.02 16.78
C GLU A 83 -2.94 8.54 17.76
N ASN A 84 -3.05 8.17 19.03
CA ASN A 84 -2.16 8.65 20.10
C ASN A 84 -0.67 8.36 19.86
N ASP A 85 -0.34 7.38 19.01
CA ASP A 85 1.04 7.01 18.67
C ASP A 85 1.60 7.78 17.47
N ASN A 86 0.79 8.59 16.79
CA ASN A 86 1.11 9.30 15.53
C ASN A 86 1.63 8.38 14.40
N LYS A 87 1.36 7.08 14.49
CA LYS A 87 1.81 6.07 13.51
C LYS A 87 0.68 5.49 12.70
N SER A 88 -0.54 5.81 13.07
CA SER A 88 -1.76 5.42 12.38
C SER A 88 -2.82 6.51 12.50
N GLY A 89 -3.86 6.39 11.69
CA GLY A 89 -5.02 7.27 11.73
C GLY A 89 -5.89 7.10 10.49
N THR A 90 -6.69 8.10 10.20
CA THR A 90 -7.54 8.13 9.01
C THR A 90 -7.15 9.27 8.08
N TRP A 91 -7.52 9.13 6.81
CA TRP A 91 -7.43 10.19 5.83
C TRP A 91 -8.80 10.41 5.19
N THR A 92 -9.08 11.65 4.79
CA THR A 92 -10.26 12.01 4.02
C THR A 92 -9.92 13.03 2.94
N THR A 93 -10.61 12.93 1.80
CA THR A 93 -10.48 13.81 0.64
C THR A 93 -11.84 14.35 0.19
N THR A 94 -11.83 15.44 -0.58
CA THR A 94 -13.08 15.96 -1.19
C THR A 94 -13.54 15.13 -2.39
N ASP A 95 -12.62 14.57 -3.17
CA ASP A 95 -12.90 13.71 -4.31
C ASP A 95 -12.33 12.30 -4.11
N PRO A 96 -12.91 11.25 -4.74
CA PRO A 96 -12.43 9.88 -4.59
C PRO A 96 -11.04 9.69 -5.20
N VAL A 97 -10.09 9.15 -4.44
CA VAL A 97 -8.72 8.87 -4.87
C VAL A 97 -8.51 7.39 -5.12
N SER A 98 -7.65 7.05 -6.08
CA SER A 98 -7.37 5.66 -6.45
C SER A 98 -6.14 5.12 -5.74
N PHE A 99 -5.17 5.98 -5.43
CA PHE A 99 -3.96 5.59 -4.71
C PHE A 99 -3.64 6.57 -3.61
N TYR A 100 -3.01 6.05 -2.56
CA TYR A 100 -2.34 6.88 -1.58
C TYR A 100 -1.00 6.26 -1.20
N THR A 101 -0.08 7.13 -0.79
CA THR A 101 1.27 6.78 -0.38
C THR A 101 1.50 7.23 1.05
N VAL A 102 2.02 6.33 1.87
CA VAL A 102 2.41 6.62 3.26
C VAL A 102 3.93 6.71 3.27
N LYS A 103 4.48 7.91 3.47
CA LYS A 103 5.92 8.12 3.58
C LYS A 103 6.34 8.14 5.05
N ALA A 104 7.33 7.32 5.38
CA ALA A 104 7.98 7.36 6.67
C ALA A 104 9.46 6.97 6.56
N SER A 105 10.35 7.68 7.26
CA SER A 105 11.80 7.47 7.17
C SER A 105 12.30 7.54 5.71
N ASN A 106 13.16 6.61 5.30
CA ASN A 106 13.79 6.59 3.97
C ASN A 106 12.94 5.87 2.91
N SER A 107 11.71 5.46 3.23
CA SER A 107 10.86 4.69 2.32
C SER A 107 9.42 5.23 2.29
N TYR A 108 8.59 4.67 1.41
CA TYR A 108 7.16 4.89 1.36
C TYR A 108 6.44 3.59 0.96
N ALA A 109 5.22 3.43 1.42
CA ALA A 109 4.33 2.33 1.04
C ALA A 109 3.21 2.86 0.14
N ILE A 110 2.81 2.08 -0.87
CA ILE A 110 1.74 2.42 -1.81
C ILE A 110 0.54 1.51 -1.57
N TYR A 111 -0.66 2.09 -1.60
CA TYR A 111 -1.93 1.39 -1.44
C TYR A 111 -2.90 1.78 -2.56
N TYR A 112 -3.66 0.79 -3.03
CA TYR A 112 -4.65 0.92 -4.10
C TYR A 112 -6.07 0.80 -3.56
N GLU A 113 -6.90 1.81 -3.80
CA GLU A 113 -8.31 1.86 -3.44
C GLU A 113 -9.16 1.51 -4.68
N ASP A 114 -9.79 0.33 -4.64
CA ASP A 114 -10.71 -0.15 -5.69
C ASP A 114 -12.03 -0.64 -5.07
N PRO A 115 -13.14 0.11 -5.25
CA PRO A 115 -13.26 1.35 -6.02
C PRO A 115 -12.52 2.52 -5.35
N ALA A 116 -12.24 3.58 -6.12
CA ALA A 116 -11.68 4.83 -5.58
C ALA A 116 -12.56 5.37 -4.43
N THR A 117 -11.95 5.83 -3.33
CA THR A 117 -12.64 6.23 -2.11
C THR A 117 -12.27 7.64 -1.66
N THR A 118 -13.15 8.29 -0.90
CA THR A 118 -12.91 9.63 -0.31
C THR A 118 -12.38 9.57 1.11
N SER A 119 -12.18 8.37 1.66
CA SER A 119 -11.72 8.19 3.03
C SER A 119 -11.13 6.82 3.21
N GLY A 120 -10.12 6.73 4.07
CA GLY A 120 -9.48 5.47 4.40
C GLY A 120 -8.71 5.52 5.71
N THR A 121 -8.02 4.42 5.98
CA THR A 121 -7.20 4.21 7.17
C THR A 121 -5.74 4.14 6.73
N TRP A 122 -4.85 4.78 7.48
CA TRP A 122 -3.41 4.72 7.21
C TRP A 122 -2.64 4.30 8.47
N SER A 123 -1.49 3.69 8.24
CA SER A 123 -0.56 3.21 9.24
C SER A 123 0.82 3.05 8.62
N THR A 124 1.85 3.35 9.40
CA THR A 124 3.25 3.19 9.03
C THR A 124 3.75 1.75 9.18
N ILE A 125 2.88 0.81 9.56
CA ILE A 125 3.23 -0.58 9.92
C ILE A 125 3.99 -1.35 8.83
N ASP A 126 3.74 -1.05 7.55
CA ASP A 126 4.40 -1.71 6.40
C ASP A 126 5.79 -1.13 6.11
N ILE A 127 6.26 -0.21 6.97
CA ILE A 127 7.55 0.46 6.88
C ILE A 127 8.37 0.17 8.13
N LEU A 128 9.60 -0.29 7.93
CA LEU A 128 10.58 -0.49 8.98
C LEU A 128 11.76 0.46 8.78
N ASN A 129 12.20 1.12 9.85
CA ASN A 129 13.46 1.85 9.82
C ASN A 129 14.67 0.90 9.94
N GLY A 130 15.88 1.44 9.79
CA GLY A 130 17.13 0.65 9.87
C GLY A 130 17.38 -0.07 11.21
N GLY A 131 16.55 0.18 12.24
CA GLY A 131 16.56 -0.52 13.52
C GLY A 131 15.42 -1.54 13.69
N GLY A 132 14.66 -1.85 12.63
CA GLY A 132 13.53 -2.78 12.65
C GLY A 132 12.29 -2.26 13.38
N ARG A 133 12.17 -0.94 13.56
CA ARG A 133 11.03 -0.30 14.23
C ARG A 133 10.19 0.46 13.22
N THR A 134 8.89 0.52 13.48
CA THR A 134 7.95 1.37 12.73
C THR A 134 8.28 2.85 12.96
N PRO A 135 8.67 3.61 11.91
CA PRO A 135 8.97 5.04 12.02
C PRO A 135 7.71 5.90 12.12
N ASP A 136 7.88 7.16 12.50
CA ASP A 136 6.79 8.13 12.52
C ASP A 136 6.46 8.59 11.09
N LEU A 137 5.20 8.97 10.86
CA LEU A 137 4.74 9.49 9.56
C LEU A 137 5.56 10.73 9.19
N SER A 138 6.04 10.78 7.95
CA SER A 138 6.62 12.00 7.35
C SER A 138 5.55 12.77 6.61
N HIS A 139 4.82 12.10 5.70
CA HIS A 139 3.67 12.66 5.02
C HIS A 139 2.82 11.58 4.38
N LEU A 140 1.60 11.94 3.98
CA LEU A 140 0.72 11.12 3.16
C LEU A 140 0.40 11.88 1.87
N SER A 141 0.53 11.23 0.72
CA SER A 141 0.15 11.78 -0.59
C SER A 141 -0.97 10.95 -1.21
N THR A 142 -1.81 11.58 -2.03
CA THR A 142 -2.96 10.96 -2.69
C THR A 142 -2.94 11.25 -4.19
N TRP A 143 -3.45 10.31 -4.98
CA TRP A 143 -3.33 10.32 -6.43
C TRP A 143 -4.61 9.84 -7.10
N PHE A 144 -4.97 10.47 -8.20
CA PHE A 144 -5.99 9.98 -9.11
C PHE A 144 -5.38 9.06 -10.16
N LEU A 145 -6.14 8.06 -10.56
CA LEU A 145 -5.85 7.25 -11.72
C LEU A 145 -6.53 7.84 -12.95
N ASN A 146 -5.75 8.44 -13.86
CA ASN A 146 -6.22 8.69 -15.21
C ASN A 146 -5.90 7.43 -16.03
N VAL A 147 -6.91 6.65 -16.36
CA VAL A 147 -6.70 5.48 -17.22
C VAL A 147 -6.53 5.96 -18.66
N THR A 148 -5.30 6.22 -19.07
CA THR A 148 -4.94 6.26 -20.48
C THR A 148 -4.61 4.84 -20.91
N VAL A 149 -5.61 4.10 -21.40
CA VAL A 149 -5.37 2.82 -22.09
C VAL A 149 -4.62 3.07 -23.40
N THR A 150 -3.29 3.21 -23.32
CA THR A 150 -2.44 3.03 -24.50
C THR A 150 -2.34 1.52 -24.73
N PRO A 151 -2.83 0.99 -25.86
CA PRO A 151 -2.73 -0.43 -26.13
C PRO A 151 -1.26 -0.81 -26.12
N VAL A 152 -0.82 -1.64 -25.17
CA VAL A 152 0.50 -2.27 -25.23
C VAL A 152 0.52 -3.04 -26.55
N PRO A 153 1.44 -2.73 -27.49
CA PRO A 153 1.49 -3.45 -28.76
C PRO A 153 1.66 -4.94 -28.47
N GLU A 154 0.71 -5.75 -28.94
CA GLU A 154 0.79 -7.20 -28.78
C GLU A 154 2.16 -7.68 -29.27
N PRO A 155 2.85 -8.58 -28.53
CA PRO A 155 4.16 -9.04 -28.93
C PRO A 155 4.11 -9.59 -30.35
N SER A 156 4.91 -9.02 -31.26
CA SER A 156 5.09 -9.50 -32.63
C SER A 156 5.52 -10.97 -32.69
N THR A 157 5.83 -11.57 -31.56
CA THR A 157 5.99 -13.01 -31.33
C THR A 157 4.80 -13.84 -31.80
N LEU A 158 3.55 -13.36 -31.72
CA LEU A 158 2.39 -14.07 -32.29
C LEU A 158 2.45 -14.14 -33.81
N LEU A 159 2.80 -13.01 -34.44
CA LEU A 159 3.01 -12.92 -35.88
C LEU A 159 4.18 -13.81 -36.32
N LEU A 160 5.31 -13.75 -35.59
CA LEU A 160 6.51 -14.55 -35.88
C LEU A 160 6.28 -16.05 -35.65
N SER A 161 5.52 -16.44 -34.63
CA SER A 161 5.10 -17.82 -34.39
C SER A 161 4.22 -18.35 -35.53
N GLY A 162 3.26 -17.54 -35.98
CA GLY A 162 2.41 -17.87 -37.13
C GLY A 162 3.22 -18.05 -38.41
N PHE A 163 4.11 -17.11 -38.74
CA PHE A 163 4.98 -17.23 -39.92
C PHE A 163 6.00 -18.36 -39.80
N GLY A 164 6.58 -18.59 -38.62
CA GLY A 164 7.54 -19.66 -38.38
C GLY A 164 6.95 -21.05 -38.63
N LEU A 165 5.72 -21.28 -38.19
CA LEU A 165 5.01 -22.54 -38.42
C LEU A 165 4.65 -22.75 -39.90
N LEU A 166 4.20 -21.70 -40.59
CA LEU A 166 3.89 -21.77 -42.02
C LEU A 166 5.13 -22.06 -42.88
N LEU A 167 6.26 -21.42 -42.57
CA LEU A 167 7.53 -21.67 -43.25
C LEU A 167 8.05 -23.10 -42.98
N ALA A 168 7.97 -23.57 -41.74
CA ALA A 168 8.34 -24.94 -41.38
C ALA A 168 7.48 -25.99 -42.11
N ALA A 169 6.16 -25.79 -42.16
CA ALA A 169 5.25 -26.67 -42.88
C ALA A 169 5.54 -26.71 -44.39
N GLY A 170 5.89 -25.57 -44.99
CA GLY A 170 6.30 -25.47 -46.39
C GLY A 170 7.58 -26.24 -46.72
N LEU A 171 8.57 -26.22 -45.83
CA LEU A 171 9.84 -26.94 -46.01
C LEU A 171 9.69 -28.46 -45.84
N ILE A 172 8.82 -28.92 -44.95
CA ILE A 172 8.56 -30.36 -44.73
C ILE A 172 7.90 -31.00 -45.96
N LYS A 173 7.00 -30.28 -46.64
CA LYS A 173 6.31 -30.79 -47.85
C LYS A 173 7.27 -31.06 -49.01
N ARG A 174 8.39 -30.34 -49.09
CA ARG A 174 9.40 -30.52 -50.15
C ARG A 174 10.29 -31.77 -49.98
N ARG A 175 10.28 -32.41 -48.82
CA ARG A 175 11.11 -33.60 -48.53
C ARG A 175 10.41 -34.94 -48.78
N LYS A 176 9.16 -34.93 -49.25
CA LYS A 176 8.38 -36.14 -49.58
C LYS A 176 8.23 -36.41 -51.08
N CYS A 177 9.14 -35.89 -51.91
CA CYS A 177 9.28 -36.23 -53.32
C CYS A 177 10.66 -36.82 -53.57
#